data_AF-A0A0D3ECC9-F1
#
_entry.id   AF-A0A0D3ECC9-F1
#
_cell.length_a   1.000
_cell.length_b   1.000
_cell.length_c   1.000
_cell.angle_alpha   90.00
_cell.angle_beta   90.00
_cell.angle_gamma   90.00
#
_symmetry.space_group_name_H-M   'P 1'
#
loop_
_entity.id
_entity.type
_entity.pdbx_description
1 polymer ?
#
loop_
_entity_poly.entity_id
_entity_poly.type
_entity_poly.pdbx_seq_one_letter_code
_entity_poly.pdbx_strand_id
1 'polypeptide(L)'
;MAMAELTTPKTTSPFLNSSSQLRLSSKLHLSNQFRHLLLPPLHATSTSKISCSVSQNNQAPVAVQDNGSVKTKKECYGVFCLTYDLKAEEETKSWKKMISIAVSGAAGMISNHLLFKLASGAVFGPDQPIALKLLGSERSIQALEGVAMELEDSLFPLLREVDIGTDPYEVFQDVEWALLIGAKPRGPGMERAALLDINGQIFAEQGKALNAVASPNVKVLVVGNPCNTNALICLKNAPNIPAKNFHALTRLDENRAKCQLALKAGVFYDKVSNMTIWGNHSTTQVPDFLNARINGLPVKEVISDHKWLEEGFTESVQKRGGLLIQKWGRSSAASTAVSIVDAIKSLVTPTPEGDWIFFVLVYTNGNPYGIAEDLVFSMPCRSKGDGDYELVKDVEIDDYLRKRIAKSEAELLAEKQCVAHLTGGGIAFCDLGPVDTMLPGEV
;
A
#
# COMPACT_ATOMS: atom_id res chain seq x y z
N MET A 1 2.63 -46.97 -15.39
CA MET A 1 2.43 -48.24 -14.67
C MET A 1 3.14 -48.15 -13.33
N ALA A 2 2.41 -47.86 -12.27
CA ALA A 2 2.70 -48.21 -10.89
C ALA A 2 1.38 -47.96 -10.14
N MET A 3 0.78 -49.05 -9.67
CA MET A 3 -0.49 -49.15 -8.97
C MET A 3 -0.28 -49.12 -7.45
N ALA A 4 -1.40 -48.92 -6.74
CA ALA A 4 -1.70 -49.27 -5.35
C ALA A 4 -1.37 -48.20 -4.29
N GLU A 5 -2.18 -47.94 -3.26
CA GLU A 5 -3.53 -48.41 -2.90
C GLU A 5 -4.07 -47.48 -1.79
N LEU A 6 -5.39 -47.27 -1.79
CA LEU A 6 -6.15 -46.59 -0.74
C LEU A 6 -6.41 -47.54 0.44
N THR A 7 -6.23 -47.07 1.67
CA THR A 7 -6.88 -47.65 2.85
C THR A 7 -7.39 -46.58 3.82
N THR A 8 -8.70 -46.62 4.06
CA THR A 8 -9.42 -45.97 5.17
C THR A 8 -9.45 -46.88 6.40
N PRO A 9 -9.75 -46.34 7.59
CA PRO A 9 -10.79 -46.99 8.40
C PRO A 9 -11.83 -46.02 8.99
N LYS A 10 -13.05 -46.55 9.11
CA LYS A 10 -14.23 -45.98 9.76
C LYS A 10 -14.30 -46.41 11.24
N THR A 11 -14.90 -45.53 12.06
CA THR A 11 -15.79 -45.79 13.24
C THR A 11 -15.18 -46.53 14.45
N THR A 12 -15.43 -46.21 15.73
CA THR A 12 -16.69 -45.92 16.44
C THR A 12 -16.37 -45.40 17.85
N SER A 13 -17.22 -44.52 18.39
CA SER A 13 -17.32 -44.15 19.82
C SER A 13 -17.97 -45.25 20.67
N PRO A 14 -17.80 -45.24 22.01
CA PRO A 14 -18.98 -45.01 22.85
C PRO A 14 -18.76 -44.15 24.11
N PHE A 15 -19.90 -43.67 24.62
CA PHE A 15 -20.19 -42.91 25.85
C PHE A 15 -19.68 -43.54 27.16
N LEU A 16 -19.41 -42.71 28.18
CA LEU A 16 -20.18 -42.66 29.45
C LEU A 16 -19.59 -41.69 30.51
N ASN A 17 -20.45 -40.76 30.94
CA ASN A 17 -20.69 -40.18 32.28
C ASN A 17 -19.66 -40.28 33.41
N SER A 18 -19.41 -39.15 34.10
CA SER A 18 -19.78 -38.92 35.53
C SER A 18 -19.05 -37.71 36.15
N SER A 19 -19.84 -36.79 36.75
CA SER A 19 -19.72 -36.16 38.09
C SER A 19 -18.31 -36.03 38.73
N SER A 20 -17.89 -34.96 39.42
CA SER A 20 -18.60 -34.05 40.35
C SER A 20 -17.64 -33.00 40.94
N GLN A 21 -18.16 -31.79 41.15
CA GLN A 21 -17.96 -30.77 42.23
C GLN A 21 -16.68 -30.63 43.10
N LEU A 22 -16.44 -29.35 43.48
CA LEU A 22 -15.87 -28.72 44.71
C LEU A 22 -14.63 -27.83 44.43
N ARG A 23 -14.71 -26.50 44.43
CA ARG A 23 -14.85 -25.46 45.50
C ARG A 23 -13.57 -25.14 46.32
N LEU A 24 -13.27 -23.83 46.29
CA LEU A 24 -12.67 -22.92 47.31
C LEU A 24 -11.15 -22.90 47.65
N SER A 25 -10.55 -21.77 47.28
CA SER A 25 -9.72 -20.81 48.05
C SER A 25 -9.08 -21.19 49.39
N SER A 26 -7.83 -20.78 49.61
CA SER A 26 -7.40 -19.94 50.76
C SER A 26 -5.93 -19.50 50.68
N LYS A 27 -5.60 -18.48 51.48
CA LYS A 27 -4.44 -17.56 51.48
C LYS A 27 -3.23 -18.04 52.31
N LEU A 28 -2.19 -17.18 52.36
CA LEU A 28 -1.15 -16.96 53.41
C LEU A 28 0.14 -17.79 53.26
N HIS A 29 1.36 -17.35 53.62
CA HIS A 29 2.02 -16.06 53.90
C HIS A 29 3.52 -16.39 54.13
N LEU A 30 4.41 -15.42 53.89
CA LEU A 30 5.69 -15.16 54.57
C LEU A 30 6.89 -16.16 54.54
N SER A 31 8.02 -15.60 54.07
CA SER A 31 9.26 -15.31 54.82
C SER A 31 10.59 -16.00 54.42
N ASN A 32 11.49 -15.13 53.92
CA ASN A 32 12.89 -14.87 54.34
C ASN A 32 13.91 -16.01 54.53
N GLN A 33 14.94 -15.97 53.67
CA GLN A 33 16.33 -15.52 53.97
C GLN A 33 17.52 -16.46 53.62
N PHE A 34 18.35 -15.91 52.72
CA PHE A 34 19.81 -15.68 52.81
C PHE A 34 20.89 -16.64 52.23
N ARG A 35 21.87 -15.93 51.63
CA ARG A 35 23.30 -16.21 51.33
C ARG A 35 23.61 -16.73 49.91
N HIS A 36 24.58 -16.22 49.14
CA HIS A 36 25.85 -15.53 49.48
C HIS A 36 26.45 -14.72 48.28
N LEU A 37 27.11 -13.57 48.61
CA LEU A 37 28.38 -12.98 48.08
C LEU A 37 28.41 -12.35 46.67
N LEU A 38 28.52 -11.02 46.47
CA LEU A 38 29.54 -9.98 46.78
C LEU A 38 30.69 -9.85 45.74
N LEU A 39 30.74 -8.68 45.08
CA LEU A 39 31.94 -8.05 44.50
C LEU A 39 31.87 -6.51 44.68
N PRO A 40 32.99 -5.79 44.95
CA PRO A 40 33.02 -4.40 45.42
C PRO A 40 33.33 -3.33 44.32
N PRO A 41 33.32 -2.00 44.65
CA PRO A 41 32.98 -0.90 43.74
C PRO A 41 34.15 0.02 43.29
N LEU A 42 33.77 0.97 42.42
CA LEU A 42 34.52 2.09 41.82
C LEU A 42 35.00 3.18 42.80
N HIS A 43 36.16 3.80 42.53
CA HIS A 43 36.37 5.25 42.34
C HIS A 43 37.87 5.64 42.30
N ALA A 44 38.26 6.56 41.42
CA ALA A 44 38.87 7.87 41.76
C ALA A 44 39.66 8.49 40.60
N THR A 45 39.49 9.80 40.46
CA THR A 45 40.15 10.76 39.56
C THR A 45 41.63 10.97 39.87
N SER A 46 42.47 11.19 38.84
CA SER A 46 43.76 11.85 38.99
C SER A 46 44.15 12.66 37.75
N THR A 47 44.64 13.85 38.03
CA THR A 47 45.11 14.93 37.15
C THR A 47 46.43 14.61 36.45
N SER A 48 46.56 14.94 35.17
CA SER A 48 47.86 15.05 34.50
C SER A 48 47.95 16.35 33.67
N LYS A 49 48.81 17.26 34.13
CA LYS A 49 49.32 18.42 33.38
C LYS A 49 50.24 17.93 32.26
N ILE A 50 50.10 18.47 31.06
CA ILE A 50 51.13 18.41 30.00
C ILE A 50 51.32 19.84 29.46
N SER A 51 52.57 20.28 29.39
CA SER A 51 53.00 21.59 28.89
C SER A 51 53.84 21.46 27.62
N CYS A 52 53.75 22.50 26.77
CA CYS A 52 54.70 22.93 25.72
C CYS A 52 54.75 22.05 24.45
N SER A 53 54.92 22.57 23.23
CA SER A 53 55.36 23.89 22.73
C SER A 53 54.90 24.12 21.29
N VAL A 54 54.81 25.39 20.90
CA VAL A 54 54.50 25.88 19.55
C VAL A 54 55.66 25.57 18.60
N SER A 55 55.36 25.02 17.42
CA SER A 55 56.26 24.99 16.26
C SER A 55 55.54 25.65 15.08
N GLN A 56 56.07 26.79 14.63
CA GLN A 56 55.70 27.43 13.38
C GLN A 56 56.30 26.62 12.23
N ASN A 57 55.47 26.19 11.28
CA ASN A 57 55.94 25.74 9.98
C ASN A 57 55.14 26.45 8.89
N ASN A 58 55.82 27.34 8.18
CA ASN A 58 55.36 27.98 6.96
C ASN A 58 55.20 26.92 5.87
N GLN A 59 54.00 26.74 5.34
CA GLN A 59 53.77 26.18 4.02
C GLN A 59 52.81 27.08 3.23
N ALA A 60 53.25 27.42 2.02
CA ALA A 60 52.56 28.28 1.06
C ALA A 60 51.19 27.71 0.64
N PRO A 61 50.22 28.54 0.20
CA PRO A 61 48.92 28.05 -0.20
C PRO A 61 49.03 27.21 -1.48
N VAL A 62 48.63 25.94 -1.37
CA VAL A 62 48.41 25.07 -2.53
C VAL A 62 47.10 25.51 -3.21
N ALA A 63 47.16 25.72 -4.51
CA ALA A 63 46.04 26.13 -5.34
C ALA A 63 44.87 25.15 -5.22
N VAL A 64 43.67 25.68 -5.02
CA VAL A 64 42.41 24.93 -5.12
C VAL A 64 42.25 24.52 -6.58
N GLN A 65 42.42 23.22 -6.86
CA GLN A 65 41.93 22.64 -8.10
C GLN A 65 40.42 22.53 -7.99
N ASP A 66 39.75 23.21 -8.91
CA ASP A 66 38.32 23.12 -9.19
C ASP A 66 38.01 21.69 -9.67
N ASN A 67 37.70 20.80 -8.73
CA ASN A 67 37.15 19.49 -9.06
C ASN A 67 35.71 19.71 -9.50
N GLY A 68 35.56 19.89 -10.82
CA GLY A 68 34.28 19.89 -11.51
C GLY A 68 33.40 18.77 -10.98
N SER A 69 32.14 19.13 -10.72
CA SER A 69 31.08 18.26 -10.24
C SER A 69 31.11 16.91 -10.97
N VAL A 70 31.54 15.88 -10.26
CA VAL A 70 31.33 14.50 -10.67
C VAL A 70 29.81 14.31 -10.70
N LYS A 71 29.23 14.31 -11.89
CA LYS A 71 27.87 13.79 -12.09
C LYS A 71 27.91 12.35 -11.57
N THR A 72 27.22 12.11 -10.46
CA THR A 72 27.03 10.77 -9.90
C THR A 72 26.58 9.85 -11.02
N LYS A 73 27.35 8.79 -11.26
CA LYS A 73 27.04 7.76 -12.24
C LYS A 73 25.67 7.20 -11.87
N LYS A 74 24.74 7.10 -12.84
CA LYS A 74 23.50 6.33 -12.67
C LYS A 74 23.90 4.90 -12.29
N GLU A 75 23.67 4.51 -11.05
CA GLU A 75 23.96 3.16 -10.57
C GLU A 75 22.80 2.23 -10.95
N CYS A 76 22.87 1.70 -12.17
CA CYS A 76 22.11 0.52 -12.58
C CYS A 76 22.55 -0.71 -11.75
N TYR A 77 21.70 -1.74 -11.64
CA TYR A 77 22.01 -2.95 -10.88
C TYR A 77 22.43 -4.14 -11.78
N GLY A 78 23.51 -4.84 -11.43
CA GLY A 78 23.85 -6.15 -12.00
C GLY A 78 23.84 -6.23 -13.53
N VAL A 79 23.13 -7.23 -14.07
CA VAL A 79 23.02 -7.45 -15.53
C VAL A 79 22.31 -6.31 -16.26
N PHE A 80 21.53 -5.49 -15.55
CA PHE A 80 20.81 -4.34 -16.11
C PHE A 80 21.73 -3.15 -16.42
N CYS A 81 23.00 -3.19 -15.97
CA CYS A 81 24.02 -2.24 -16.40
C CYS A 81 24.66 -2.55 -17.75
N LEU A 82 24.46 -3.76 -18.27
CA LEU A 82 25.10 -4.17 -19.50
C LEU A 82 24.42 -3.45 -20.67
N THR A 83 25.23 -2.82 -21.51
CA THR A 83 24.75 -2.04 -22.65
C THR A 83 24.08 -2.96 -23.66
N TYR A 84 22.76 -2.86 -23.74
CA TYR A 84 22.01 -3.21 -24.94
C TYR A 84 21.73 -1.91 -25.68
N ASP A 85 22.05 -1.86 -26.98
CA ASP A 85 21.71 -0.68 -27.79
C ASP A 85 20.18 -0.62 -27.94
N LEU A 86 19.53 0.09 -27.02
CA LEU A 86 18.08 0.28 -27.00
C LEU A 86 17.59 0.87 -28.32
N LYS A 87 18.40 1.70 -29.01
CA LYS A 87 18.01 2.26 -30.30
C LYS A 87 18.05 1.21 -31.42
N ALA A 88 19.07 0.35 -31.43
CA ALA A 88 19.15 -0.74 -32.40
C ALA A 88 18.09 -1.84 -32.16
N GLU A 89 17.65 -2.07 -30.92
CA GLU A 89 16.54 -2.99 -30.62
C GLU A 89 15.14 -2.34 -30.77
N GLU A 90 14.96 -1.06 -30.45
CA GLU A 90 13.71 -0.30 -30.72
C GLU A 90 13.41 -0.26 -32.22
N GLU A 91 14.44 -0.20 -33.07
CA GLU A 91 14.28 -0.28 -34.53
C GLU A 91 13.90 -1.68 -35.03
N THR A 92 14.05 -2.75 -34.22
CA THR A 92 13.80 -4.14 -34.64
C THR A 92 12.63 -4.83 -33.94
N LYS A 93 12.05 -4.26 -32.86
CA LYS A 93 10.91 -4.81 -32.12
C LYS A 93 9.70 -3.89 -32.15
N SER A 94 8.49 -4.46 -32.16
CA SER A 94 7.19 -3.76 -32.10
C SER A 94 6.91 -3.11 -30.73
N TRP A 95 7.94 -2.71 -29.99
CA TRP A 95 7.85 -2.24 -28.61
C TRP A 95 7.50 -0.76 -28.55
N LYS A 96 6.70 -0.39 -27.54
CA LYS A 96 6.40 1.00 -27.20
C LYS A 96 7.60 1.65 -26.50
N LYS A 97 7.55 2.99 -26.38
CA LYS A 97 8.51 3.75 -25.59
C LYS A 97 8.54 3.21 -24.15
N MET A 98 9.74 2.95 -23.61
CA MET A 98 9.93 2.45 -22.24
C MET A 98 9.29 3.36 -21.18
N ILE A 99 8.68 2.74 -20.16
CA ILE A 99 8.06 3.43 -19.02
C ILE A 99 8.91 3.21 -17.76
N SER A 100 9.17 4.29 -17.01
CA SER A 100 9.84 4.19 -15.70
C SER A 100 8.87 4.14 -14.52
N ILE A 101 9.05 3.16 -13.65
CA ILE A 101 8.13 2.83 -12.54
C ILE A 101 8.89 2.78 -11.23
N ALA A 102 8.59 3.71 -10.32
CA ALA A 102 9.05 3.64 -8.93
C ALA A 102 8.17 2.73 -8.08
N VAL A 103 8.79 1.97 -7.18
CA VAL A 103 8.09 1.16 -6.17
C VAL A 103 8.72 1.42 -4.80
N SER A 104 7.97 2.01 -3.86
CA SER A 104 8.42 2.17 -2.47
C SER A 104 8.06 0.95 -1.62
N GLY A 105 8.87 0.66 -0.59
CA GLY A 105 8.73 -0.60 0.15
C GLY A 105 9.02 -1.81 -0.74
N ALA A 106 9.95 -1.67 -1.69
CA ALA A 106 10.22 -2.67 -2.71
C ALA A 106 10.75 -4.01 -2.16
N ALA A 107 11.35 -4.02 -0.96
CA ALA A 107 11.74 -5.24 -0.24
C ALA A 107 10.58 -5.92 0.51
N GLY A 108 9.35 -5.40 0.42
CA GLY A 108 8.18 -5.91 1.13
C GLY A 108 7.50 -7.10 0.43
N MET A 109 6.66 -7.83 1.18
CA MET A 109 5.97 -9.04 0.66
C MET A 109 5.03 -8.75 -0.52
N ILE A 110 4.36 -7.59 -0.53
CA ILE A 110 3.49 -7.19 -1.64
C ILE A 110 4.34 -6.96 -2.90
N SER A 111 5.41 -6.18 -2.75
CA SER A 111 6.38 -5.87 -3.81
C SER A 111 6.98 -7.14 -4.40
N ASN A 112 7.33 -8.13 -3.56
CA ASN A 112 7.87 -9.41 -4.02
C ASN A 112 6.94 -10.19 -4.96
N HIS A 113 5.63 -9.93 -4.96
CA HIS A 113 4.70 -10.51 -5.94
C HIS A 113 4.44 -9.55 -7.10
N LEU A 114 4.41 -8.25 -6.82
CA LEU A 114 4.08 -7.21 -7.80
C LEU A 114 5.19 -7.01 -8.85
N LEU A 115 6.46 -6.98 -8.43
CA LEU A 115 7.58 -6.67 -9.32
C LEU A 115 7.70 -7.66 -10.48
N PHE A 116 7.54 -8.95 -10.22
CA PHE A 116 7.55 -9.99 -11.25
C PHE A 116 6.34 -9.90 -12.18
N LYS A 117 5.17 -9.46 -11.68
CA LYS A 117 4.00 -9.20 -12.52
C LYS A 117 4.22 -8.00 -13.45
N LEU A 118 4.87 -6.94 -12.97
CA LEU A 118 5.28 -5.81 -13.79
C LEU A 118 6.28 -6.26 -14.86
N ALA A 119 7.36 -6.93 -14.45
CA ALA A 119 8.45 -7.38 -15.32
C ALA A 119 7.98 -8.36 -16.42
N SER A 120 7.01 -9.22 -16.12
CA SER A 120 6.44 -10.16 -17.10
C SER A 120 5.58 -9.50 -18.20
N GLY A 121 5.26 -8.21 -18.09
CA GLY A 121 4.35 -7.52 -19.01
C GLY A 121 2.85 -7.77 -18.74
N ALA A 122 2.50 -8.47 -17.66
CA ALA A 122 1.10 -8.76 -17.33
C ALA A 122 0.25 -7.50 -17.03
N VAL A 123 0.92 -6.39 -16.71
CA VAL A 123 0.30 -5.11 -16.34
C VAL A 123 0.12 -4.21 -17.56
N PHE A 124 1.21 -3.82 -18.22
CA PHE A 124 1.18 -2.85 -19.31
C PHE A 124 1.10 -3.47 -20.72
N GLY A 125 1.15 -4.80 -20.81
CA GLY A 125 1.10 -5.54 -22.06
C GLY A 125 2.45 -6.12 -22.49
N PRO A 126 2.44 -7.07 -23.45
CA PRO A 126 3.63 -7.79 -23.89
C PRO A 126 4.57 -6.97 -24.78
N ASP A 127 4.18 -5.75 -25.16
CA ASP A 127 4.89 -4.83 -26.04
C ASP A 127 5.40 -3.57 -25.32
N GLN A 128 5.29 -3.53 -23.99
CA GLN A 128 5.66 -2.38 -23.18
C GLN A 128 6.93 -2.67 -22.35
N PRO A 129 8.12 -2.21 -22.78
CA PRO A 129 9.32 -2.29 -21.96
C PRO A 129 9.19 -1.36 -20.74
N ILE A 130 9.80 -1.78 -19.63
CA ILE A 130 9.76 -1.06 -18.35
C ILE A 130 11.15 -0.94 -17.70
N ALA A 131 11.30 0.10 -16.91
CA ALA A 131 12.40 0.31 -15.96
C ALA A 131 11.84 0.34 -14.54
N LEU A 132 12.40 -0.45 -13.63
CA LEU A 132 11.99 -0.50 -12.22
C LEU A 132 12.96 0.28 -11.35
N LYS A 133 12.43 1.23 -10.58
CA LYS A 133 13.18 2.03 -9.61
C LYS A 133 12.71 1.69 -8.20
N LEU A 134 13.52 0.93 -7.47
CA LEU A 134 13.12 0.29 -6.23
C LEU A 134 13.59 1.12 -5.03
N LEU A 135 12.63 1.71 -4.32
CA LEU A 135 12.90 2.50 -3.11
C LEU A 135 12.73 1.62 -1.86
N GLY A 136 13.81 1.45 -1.12
CA GLY A 136 13.86 0.79 0.17
C GLY A 136 14.10 1.76 1.33
N SER A 137 14.42 1.18 2.49
CA SER A 137 14.99 1.89 3.64
C SER A 137 16.42 1.41 3.87
N GLU A 138 17.22 2.19 4.59
CA GLU A 138 18.57 1.77 5.02
C GLU A 138 18.57 0.38 5.70
N ARG A 139 17.54 0.11 6.49
CA ARG A 139 17.40 -1.16 7.21
C ARG A 139 17.15 -2.36 6.27
N SER A 140 16.60 -2.12 5.09
CA SER A 140 16.15 -3.16 4.16
C SER A 140 17.00 -3.23 2.89
N ILE A 141 18.15 -2.56 2.83
CA ILE A 141 18.95 -2.47 1.59
C ILE A 141 19.44 -3.86 1.13
N GLN A 142 19.87 -4.72 2.05
CA GLN A 142 20.25 -6.11 1.72
C GLN A 142 19.08 -6.94 1.18
N ALA A 143 17.88 -6.73 1.70
CA ALA A 143 16.69 -7.39 1.18
C ALA A 143 16.31 -6.85 -0.21
N LEU A 144 16.58 -5.57 -0.47
CA LEU A 144 16.37 -4.92 -1.76
C LEU A 144 17.34 -5.47 -2.82
N GLU A 145 18.61 -5.65 -2.46
CA GLU A 145 19.61 -6.34 -3.28
C GLU A 145 19.14 -7.76 -3.62
N GLY A 146 18.66 -8.52 -2.63
CA GLY A 146 18.12 -9.86 -2.86
C GLY A 146 16.96 -9.89 -3.85
N VAL A 147 16.04 -8.92 -3.77
CA VAL A 147 14.95 -8.78 -4.75
C VAL A 147 15.47 -8.45 -6.15
N ALA A 148 16.47 -7.59 -6.26
CA ALA A 148 17.09 -7.26 -7.54
C ALA A 148 17.83 -8.47 -8.16
N MET A 149 18.46 -9.30 -7.33
CA MET A 149 19.05 -10.59 -7.73
C MET A 149 17.99 -11.57 -8.27
N GLU A 150 16.81 -11.66 -7.63
CA GLU A 150 15.75 -12.51 -8.18
C GLU A 150 15.19 -11.96 -9.52
N LEU A 151 15.21 -10.63 -9.72
CA LEU A 151 14.79 -10.01 -10.98
C LEU A 151 15.78 -10.27 -12.14
N GLU A 152 17.10 -10.26 -11.89
CA GLU A 152 18.10 -10.64 -12.91
C GLU A 152 17.96 -12.11 -13.31
N ASP A 153 17.80 -13.00 -12.33
CA ASP A 153 17.66 -14.45 -12.56
C ASP A 153 16.36 -14.82 -13.30
N SER A 154 15.38 -13.91 -13.32
CA SER A 154 14.08 -14.14 -13.97
C SER A 154 14.09 -13.91 -15.49
N LEU A 155 15.14 -13.30 -16.04
CA LEU A 155 15.34 -13.12 -17.50
C LEU A 155 14.15 -12.50 -18.24
N PHE A 156 13.44 -11.56 -17.61
CA PHE A 156 12.29 -10.91 -18.24
C PHE A 156 12.74 -9.95 -19.36
N PRO A 157 12.35 -10.17 -20.63
CA PRO A 157 12.85 -9.35 -21.74
C PRO A 157 12.33 -7.91 -21.70
N LEU A 158 11.15 -7.69 -21.12
CA LEU A 158 10.55 -6.36 -20.98
C LEU A 158 11.14 -5.55 -19.82
N LEU A 159 11.82 -6.20 -18.88
CA LEU A 159 12.51 -5.50 -17.80
C LEU A 159 13.89 -5.07 -18.29
N ARG A 160 14.03 -3.78 -18.60
CA ARG A 160 15.24 -3.25 -19.25
C ARG A 160 16.23 -2.66 -18.26
N GLU A 161 15.72 -2.01 -17.22
CA GLU A 161 16.53 -1.36 -16.19
C GLU A 161 15.97 -1.69 -14.81
N VAL A 162 16.86 -1.92 -13.85
CA VAL A 162 16.55 -2.00 -12.42
C VAL A 162 17.55 -1.14 -11.68
N ASP A 163 17.04 -0.14 -10.97
CA ASP A 163 17.80 0.73 -10.06
C ASP A 163 17.28 0.49 -8.64
N ILE A 164 18.18 0.43 -7.65
CA ILE A 164 17.81 0.29 -6.24
C ILE A 164 18.37 1.46 -5.43
N GLY A 165 17.65 1.94 -4.43
CA GLY A 165 18.14 3.03 -3.58
C GLY A 165 17.28 3.28 -2.34
N THR A 166 17.75 4.20 -1.51
CA THR A 166 17.08 4.63 -0.27
C THR A 166 16.70 6.10 -0.27
N ASP A 167 17.25 6.90 -1.19
CA ASP A 167 16.89 8.31 -1.38
C ASP A 167 15.72 8.45 -2.38
N PRO A 168 14.54 8.96 -1.97
CA PRO A 168 13.43 9.19 -2.88
C PRO A 168 13.74 10.20 -4.00
N TYR A 169 14.63 11.18 -3.80
CA TYR A 169 14.98 12.15 -4.85
C TYR A 169 15.80 11.52 -5.98
N GLU A 170 16.57 10.47 -5.69
CA GLU A 170 17.30 9.73 -6.71
C GLU A 170 16.39 8.68 -7.37
N VAL A 171 15.66 7.90 -6.56
CA VAL A 171 14.84 6.79 -7.06
C VAL A 171 13.62 7.29 -7.85
N PHE A 172 13.06 8.45 -7.52
CA PHE A 172 11.91 9.00 -8.25
C PHE A 172 12.27 9.83 -9.48
N GLN A 173 13.55 9.92 -9.84
CA GLN A 173 13.97 10.68 -11.02
C GLN A 173 13.25 10.20 -12.29
N ASP A 174 12.60 11.10 -13.02
CA ASP A 174 11.90 10.86 -14.30
C ASP A 174 10.82 9.75 -14.29
N VAL A 175 10.33 9.32 -13.13
CA VAL A 175 9.35 8.23 -13.07
C VAL A 175 7.99 8.66 -13.60
N GLU A 176 7.33 7.77 -14.34
CA GLU A 176 5.99 7.96 -14.91
C GLU A 176 4.90 7.28 -14.07
N TRP A 177 5.28 6.27 -13.29
CA TRP A 177 4.44 5.65 -12.29
C TRP A 177 5.16 5.58 -10.94
N ALA A 178 4.47 5.88 -9.85
CA ALA A 178 4.98 5.73 -8.50
C ALA A 178 4.02 4.87 -7.66
N LEU A 179 4.43 3.66 -7.33
CA LEU A 179 3.67 2.69 -6.56
C LEU A 179 4.15 2.75 -5.10
N LEU A 180 3.45 3.52 -4.27
CA LEU A 180 3.87 3.85 -2.92
C LEU A 180 3.29 2.85 -1.90
N ILE A 181 3.98 1.73 -1.72
CA ILE A 181 3.56 0.61 -0.85
C ILE A 181 4.17 0.73 0.54
N GLY A 182 5.38 1.27 0.65
CA GLY A 182 6.12 1.36 1.90
C GLY A 182 5.49 2.34 2.89
N ALA A 183 5.01 1.80 4.01
CA ALA A 183 4.59 2.55 5.20
C ALA A 183 5.07 1.83 6.45
N LYS A 184 5.17 2.53 7.59
CA LYS A 184 5.44 1.86 8.87
C LYS A 184 4.18 1.10 9.30
N PRO A 185 4.32 -0.18 9.65
CA PRO A 185 3.21 -0.97 10.14
C PRO A 185 2.77 -0.48 11.52
N ARG A 186 1.51 -0.74 11.86
CA ARG A 186 0.99 -0.35 13.18
C ARG A 186 1.62 -1.20 14.29
N GLY A 187 2.29 -0.54 15.22
CA GLY A 187 2.92 -1.20 16.38
C GLY A 187 1.91 -1.58 17.48
N PRO A 188 2.26 -2.53 18.38
CA PRO A 188 1.44 -2.84 19.55
C PRO A 188 1.18 -1.60 20.42
N GLY A 189 -0.08 -1.30 20.71
CA GLY A 189 -0.47 -0.13 21.52
C GLY A 189 -0.28 1.22 20.82
N MET A 190 -0.01 1.23 19.51
CA MET A 190 0.10 2.47 18.74
C MET A 190 -1.27 3.11 18.52
N GLU A 191 -1.40 4.34 19.00
CA GLU A 191 -2.55 5.20 18.73
C GLU A 191 -2.67 5.54 17.24
N ARG A 192 -3.91 5.67 16.77
CA ARG A 192 -4.19 5.95 15.35
C ARG A 192 -3.57 7.27 14.88
N ALA A 193 -3.63 8.30 15.71
CA ALA A 193 -3.02 9.60 15.42
C ALA A 193 -1.49 9.50 15.22
N ALA A 194 -0.82 8.65 16.00
CA ALA A 194 0.62 8.43 15.84
C ALA A 194 0.95 7.72 14.53
N LEU A 195 0.11 6.75 14.12
CA LEU A 195 0.26 6.08 12.82
C LEU A 195 0.11 7.09 11.65
N LEU A 196 -0.92 7.94 11.73
CA LEU A 196 -1.17 9.00 10.75
C LEU A 196 0.00 9.98 10.63
N ASP A 197 0.55 10.45 11.75
CA ASP A 197 1.67 11.38 11.75
C ASP A 197 2.95 10.75 11.18
N ILE A 198 3.32 9.55 11.65
CA ILE A 198 4.53 8.85 11.23
C ILE A 198 4.50 8.55 9.73
N ASN A 199 3.39 7.96 9.24
CA ASN A 199 3.28 7.64 7.82
C ASN A 199 3.08 8.92 7.00
N GLY A 200 2.31 9.88 7.50
CA GLY A 200 2.15 11.17 6.86
C GLY A 200 3.47 11.88 6.57
N GLN A 201 4.43 11.86 7.49
CA GLN A 201 5.77 12.44 7.26
C GLN A 201 6.52 11.74 6.12
N ILE A 202 6.42 10.41 6.02
CA ILE A 202 7.02 9.64 4.92
C ILE A 202 6.41 10.07 3.58
N PHE A 203 5.08 10.19 3.51
CA PHE A 203 4.38 10.55 2.28
C PHE A 203 4.50 12.04 1.94
N ALA A 204 4.70 12.92 2.93
CA ALA A 204 5.04 14.32 2.70
C ALA A 204 6.40 14.43 2.00
N GLU A 205 7.41 13.71 2.49
CA GLU A 205 8.75 13.73 1.89
C GLU A 205 8.77 13.07 0.50
N GLN A 206 8.10 11.93 0.34
CA GLN A 206 7.94 11.31 -0.98
C GLN A 206 7.19 12.22 -1.96
N GLY A 207 6.20 12.99 -1.49
CA GLY A 207 5.50 13.99 -2.29
C GLY A 207 6.44 15.10 -2.79
N LYS A 208 7.29 15.65 -1.92
CA LYS A 208 8.29 16.66 -2.31
C LYS A 208 9.29 16.11 -3.32
N ALA A 209 9.76 14.88 -3.12
CA ALA A 209 10.68 14.22 -4.04
C ALA A 209 10.03 14.02 -5.42
N LEU A 210 8.82 13.45 -5.47
CA LEU A 210 8.07 13.31 -6.73
C LEU A 210 7.91 14.67 -7.43
N ASN A 211 7.56 15.71 -6.69
CA ASN A 211 7.37 17.05 -7.23
C ASN A 211 8.65 17.66 -7.83
N ALA A 212 9.80 17.33 -7.26
CA ALA A 212 11.08 17.86 -7.66
C ALA A 212 11.68 17.12 -8.87
N VAL A 213 11.53 15.80 -8.94
CA VAL A 213 12.33 14.97 -9.86
C VAL A 213 11.53 14.04 -10.77
N ALA A 214 10.25 13.76 -10.48
CA ALA A 214 9.46 12.84 -11.30
C ALA A 214 8.94 13.50 -12.58
N SER A 215 8.36 12.70 -13.47
CA SER A 215 7.61 13.23 -14.61
C SER A 215 6.48 14.16 -14.12
N PRO A 216 6.26 15.34 -14.74
CA PRO A 216 5.16 16.24 -14.37
C PRO A 216 3.77 15.60 -14.46
N ASN A 217 3.62 14.51 -15.22
CA ASN A 217 2.39 13.74 -15.35
C ASN A 217 2.49 12.33 -14.73
N VAL A 218 3.38 12.13 -13.75
CA VAL A 218 3.50 10.87 -13.01
C VAL A 218 2.14 10.46 -12.43
N LYS A 219 1.82 9.16 -12.52
CA LYS A 219 0.66 8.55 -11.86
C LYS A 219 1.09 7.92 -10.55
N VAL A 220 0.46 8.31 -9.45
CA VAL A 220 0.86 7.91 -8.10
C VAL A 220 -0.22 7.02 -7.49
N LEU A 221 0.14 5.79 -7.13
CA LEU A 221 -0.76 4.83 -6.49
C LEU A 221 -0.27 4.51 -5.08
N VAL A 222 -0.98 5.00 -4.07
CA VAL A 222 -0.72 4.85 -2.66
C VAL A 222 -1.41 3.61 -2.11
N VAL A 223 -0.62 2.72 -1.53
CA VAL A 223 -1.09 1.50 -0.86
C VAL A 223 -0.74 1.52 0.64
N GLY A 224 0.35 2.20 1.00
CA GLY A 224 0.76 2.34 2.40
C GLY A 224 -0.30 3.05 3.25
N ASN A 225 -0.69 2.43 4.37
CA ASN A 225 -1.78 2.90 5.20
C ASN A 225 -1.41 4.06 6.14
N PRO A 226 -2.35 4.95 6.50
CA PRO A 226 -3.73 5.09 5.97
C PRO A 226 -3.74 5.68 4.55
N CYS A 227 -4.12 4.91 3.53
CA CYS A 227 -3.78 5.25 2.14
C CYS A 227 -4.46 6.53 1.62
N ASN A 228 -5.72 6.80 1.99
CA ASN A 228 -6.42 8.03 1.65
C ASN A 228 -5.66 9.29 2.11
N THR A 229 -5.38 9.34 3.42
CA THR A 229 -4.75 10.51 4.04
C THR A 229 -3.30 10.63 3.64
N ASN A 230 -2.58 9.51 3.47
CA ASN A 230 -1.24 9.52 2.90
C ASN A 230 -1.20 10.07 1.47
N ALA A 231 -2.17 9.71 0.62
CA ALA A 231 -2.29 10.29 -0.73
C ALA A 231 -2.62 11.79 -0.69
N LEU A 232 -3.49 12.23 0.22
CA LEU A 232 -3.78 13.65 0.43
C LEU A 232 -2.52 14.42 0.86
N ILE A 233 -1.73 13.88 1.78
CA ILE A 233 -0.48 14.51 2.21
C ILE A 233 0.51 14.55 1.03
N CYS A 234 0.64 13.45 0.29
CA CYS A 234 1.55 13.35 -0.84
C CYS A 234 1.22 14.41 -1.91
N LEU A 235 -0.04 14.54 -2.32
CA LEU A 235 -0.46 15.53 -3.31
C LEU A 235 -0.32 16.97 -2.81
N LYS A 236 -0.56 17.23 -1.52
CA LYS A 236 -0.40 18.57 -0.92
C LYS A 236 1.06 19.03 -0.89
N ASN A 237 1.99 18.09 -0.83
CA ASN A 237 3.42 18.34 -0.92
C ASN A 237 3.96 18.28 -2.36
N ALA A 238 3.09 18.06 -3.35
CA ALA A 238 3.46 17.96 -4.77
C ALA A 238 2.63 18.87 -5.69
N PRO A 239 2.68 20.21 -5.50
CA PRO A 239 1.81 21.15 -6.20
C PRO A 239 2.00 21.21 -7.72
N ASN A 240 3.13 20.76 -8.26
CA ASN A 240 3.41 20.74 -9.69
C ASN A 240 2.82 19.52 -10.39
N ILE A 241 2.40 18.51 -9.63
CA ILE A 241 1.80 17.29 -10.16
C ILE A 241 0.27 17.42 -10.07
N PRO A 242 -0.49 17.14 -11.14
CA PRO A 242 -1.94 17.22 -11.10
C PRO A 242 -2.53 16.36 -9.97
N ALA A 243 -3.34 16.96 -9.09
CA ALA A 243 -3.95 16.25 -7.95
C ALA A 243 -4.75 15.00 -8.38
N LYS A 244 -5.33 15.01 -9.59
CA LYS A 244 -6.04 13.87 -10.17
C LYS A 244 -5.17 12.62 -10.35
N ASN A 245 -3.86 12.78 -10.47
CA ASN A 245 -2.92 11.67 -10.68
C ASN A 245 -2.59 10.91 -9.39
N PHE A 246 -3.06 11.37 -8.24
CA PHE A 246 -2.89 10.68 -6.97
C PHE A 246 -4.09 9.77 -6.75
N HIS A 247 -3.78 8.51 -6.48
CA HIS A 247 -4.72 7.44 -6.28
C HIS A 247 -4.37 6.75 -4.97
N ALA A 248 -5.35 6.42 -4.16
CA ALA A 248 -5.20 5.47 -3.07
C ALA A 248 -6.00 4.18 -3.36
N LEU A 249 -5.47 3.05 -2.91
CA LEU A 249 -5.92 1.74 -3.37
C LEU A 249 -7.07 1.17 -2.53
N THR A 250 -8.28 1.19 -3.06
CA THR A 250 -9.44 0.42 -2.56
C THR A 250 -9.72 -0.85 -3.37
N ARG A 251 -8.82 -1.23 -4.28
CA ARG A 251 -9.08 -2.36 -5.20
C ARG A 251 -9.26 -3.70 -4.53
N LEU A 252 -8.46 -3.95 -3.52
CA LEU A 252 -8.55 -5.20 -2.81
C LEU A 252 -9.97 -5.41 -2.25
N ASP A 253 -10.59 -4.32 -1.77
CA ASP A 253 -11.91 -4.35 -1.18
C ASP A 253 -13.01 -4.56 -2.22
N GLU A 254 -12.92 -3.95 -3.40
CA GLU A 254 -13.83 -4.28 -4.50
C GLU A 254 -13.69 -5.74 -4.91
N ASN A 255 -12.47 -6.22 -5.17
CA ASN A 255 -12.26 -7.60 -5.59
C ASN A 255 -12.85 -8.58 -4.55
N ARG A 256 -12.71 -8.26 -3.25
CA ARG A 256 -13.35 -9.00 -2.15
C ARG A 256 -14.87 -8.88 -2.16
N ALA A 257 -15.42 -7.68 -2.39
CA ALA A 257 -16.86 -7.43 -2.47
C ALA A 257 -17.51 -8.19 -3.64
N LYS A 258 -16.92 -8.15 -4.84
CA LYS A 258 -17.34 -8.95 -6.00
C LYS A 258 -17.38 -10.44 -5.67
N CYS A 259 -16.36 -10.93 -4.99
CA CYS A 259 -16.31 -12.32 -4.53
C CYS A 259 -17.44 -12.66 -3.55
N GLN A 260 -17.73 -11.79 -2.57
CA GLN A 260 -18.83 -12.03 -1.62
C GLN A 260 -20.22 -11.97 -2.28
N LEU A 261 -20.46 -11.04 -3.20
CA LEU A 261 -21.70 -10.99 -3.97
C LEU A 261 -21.88 -12.24 -4.84
N ALA A 262 -20.82 -12.66 -5.54
CA ALA A 262 -20.83 -13.85 -6.37
C ALA A 262 -21.17 -15.12 -5.55
N LEU A 263 -20.51 -15.26 -4.39
CA LEU A 263 -20.78 -16.37 -3.46
C LEU A 263 -22.23 -16.37 -2.97
N LYS A 264 -22.77 -15.22 -2.58
CA LYS A 264 -24.16 -15.12 -2.10
C LYS A 264 -25.18 -15.41 -3.19
N ALA A 265 -24.92 -14.97 -4.42
CA ALA A 265 -25.80 -15.19 -5.57
C ALA A 265 -25.62 -16.57 -6.23
N GLY A 266 -24.63 -17.35 -5.83
CA GLY A 266 -24.36 -18.67 -6.43
C GLY A 266 -23.83 -18.59 -7.87
N VAL A 267 -23.16 -17.49 -8.22
CA VAL A 267 -22.56 -17.28 -9.55
C VAL A 267 -21.04 -17.17 -9.43
N PHE A 268 -20.34 -17.21 -10.56
CA PHE A 268 -18.91 -16.93 -10.59
C PHE A 268 -18.65 -15.41 -10.61
N TYR A 269 -17.49 -14.98 -10.10
CA TYR A 269 -17.20 -13.56 -9.86
C TYR A 269 -17.06 -12.73 -11.14
N ASP A 270 -16.88 -13.37 -12.30
CA ASP A 270 -16.89 -12.74 -13.62
C ASP A 270 -18.28 -12.24 -14.04
N LYS A 271 -19.33 -12.67 -13.31
CA LYS A 271 -20.71 -12.21 -13.53
C LYS A 271 -21.08 -10.99 -12.71
N VAL A 272 -20.22 -10.55 -11.80
CA VAL A 272 -20.42 -9.35 -10.99
C VAL A 272 -19.74 -8.17 -11.67
N SER A 273 -20.47 -7.08 -11.84
CA SER A 273 -20.03 -5.82 -12.46
C SER A 273 -20.57 -4.64 -11.65
N ASN A 274 -20.09 -3.45 -11.95
CA ASN A 274 -20.55 -2.22 -11.31
C ASN A 274 -20.44 -2.20 -9.77
N MET A 275 -19.45 -2.90 -9.18
CA MET A 275 -19.21 -2.94 -7.73
C MET A 275 -18.36 -1.77 -7.18
N THR A 276 -18.98 -0.75 -6.56
CA THR A 276 -18.25 0.41 -5.99
C THR A 276 -17.82 0.22 -4.55
N ILE A 277 -16.63 0.72 -4.19
CA ILE A 277 -16.27 1.01 -2.80
C ILE A 277 -16.25 2.53 -2.60
N TRP A 278 -17.03 3.05 -1.67
CA TRP A 278 -17.01 4.47 -1.31
C TRP A 278 -16.21 4.73 -0.04
N GLY A 279 -15.59 5.91 0.03
CA GLY A 279 -15.04 6.46 1.26
C GLY A 279 -13.59 6.10 1.55
N ASN A 280 -13.31 5.95 2.85
CA ASN A 280 -12.00 5.63 3.38
C ASN A 280 -11.64 4.15 3.17
N HIS A 281 -10.36 3.82 3.05
CA HIS A 281 -9.89 2.45 3.18
C HIS A 281 -9.80 2.09 4.68
N SER A 282 -10.97 1.86 5.28
CA SER A 282 -11.15 1.60 6.71
C SER A 282 -12.46 0.82 6.95
N THR A 283 -12.78 0.52 8.20
CA THR A 283 -14.10 -0.05 8.57
C THR A 283 -15.28 0.92 8.36
N THR A 284 -15.05 2.14 7.87
CA THR A 284 -16.12 3.04 7.42
C THR A 284 -16.40 2.95 5.92
N GLN A 285 -15.59 2.19 5.16
CA GLN A 285 -15.80 1.99 3.72
C GLN A 285 -17.19 1.45 3.42
N VAL A 286 -17.72 1.80 2.25
CA VAL A 286 -19.08 1.42 1.84
C VAL A 286 -19.04 0.58 0.56
N PRO A 287 -19.10 -0.77 0.68
CA PRO A 287 -19.36 -1.64 -0.45
C PRO A 287 -20.80 -1.44 -0.96
N ASP A 288 -20.94 -0.80 -2.11
CA ASP A 288 -22.20 -0.37 -2.69
C ASP A 288 -22.89 -1.48 -3.49
N PHE A 289 -23.82 -2.18 -2.84
CA PHE A 289 -24.65 -3.16 -3.54
C PHE A 289 -25.80 -2.54 -4.34
N LEU A 290 -26.13 -1.26 -4.13
CA LEU A 290 -27.29 -0.62 -4.77
C LEU A 290 -27.05 -0.51 -6.27
N ASN A 291 -25.85 -0.04 -6.64
CA ASN A 291 -25.47 0.16 -8.04
C ASN A 291 -24.78 -1.07 -8.66
N ALA A 292 -24.44 -2.08 -7.85
CA ALA A 292 -23.81 -3.30 -8.33
C ALA A 292 -24.76 -4.16 -9.17
N ARG A 293 -24.20 -4.89 -10.13
CA ARG A 293 -24.93 -5.74 -11.07
C ARG A 293 -24.42 -7.18 -11.07
N ILE A 294 -25.34 -8.12 -11.25
CA ILE A 294 -25.05 -9.55 -11.44
C ILE A 294 -25.72 -9.99 -12.74
N ASN A 295 -24.93 -10.48 -13.71
CA ASN A 295 -25.41 -10.80 -15.06
C ASN A 295 -26.20 -9.63 -15.70
N GLY A 296 -25.77 -8.39 -15.47
CA GLY A 296 -26.43 -7.18 -15.98
C GLY A 296 -27.67 -6.72 -15.19
N LEU A 297 -28.21 -7.54 -14.28
CA LEU A 297 -29.35 -7.17 -13.44
C LEU A 297 -28.89 -6.50 -12.13
N PRO A 298 -29.63 -5.52 -11.58
CA PRO A 298 -29.33 -4.96 -10.27
C PRO A 298 -29.23 -6.05 -9.19
N VAL A 299 -28.26 -5.95 -8.28
CA VAL A 299 -28.05 -6.95 -7.21
C VAL A 299 -29.32 -7.18 -6.38
N LYS A 300 -30.12 -6.15 -6.14
CA LYS A 300 -31.39 -6.25 -5.38
C LYS A 300 -32.43 -7.15 -6.05
N GLU A 301 -32.36 -7.35 -7.36
CA GLU A 301 -33.25 -8.27 -8.09
C GLU A 301 -32.75 -9.73 -8.04
N VAL A 302 -31.45 -9.93 -7.82
CA VAL A 302 -30.83 -11.27 -7.81
C VAL A 302 -30.72 -11.83 -6.39
N ILE A 303 -30.37 -10.99 -5.42
CA ILE A 303 -30.23 -11.35 -4.01
C ILE A 303 -31.42 -10.76 -3.24
N SER A 304 -32.42 -11.59 -2.96
CA SER A 304 -33.63 -11.20 -2.23
C SER A 304 -33.42 -10.97 -0.72
N ASP A 305 -32.28 -11.40 -0.18
CA ASP A 305 -31.90 -11.22 1.22
C ASP A 305 -31.35 -9.80 1.46
N HIS A 306 -32.25 -8.82 1.47
CA HIS A 306 -31.91 -7.40 1.67
C HIS A 306 -31.25 -7.14 3.03
N LYS A 307 -31.62 -7.89 4.07
CA LYS A 307 -30.97 -7.79 5.38
C LYS A 307 -29.50 -8.16 5.30
N TRP A 308 -29.17 -9.23 4.57
CA TRP A 308 -27.77 -9.58 4.32
C TRP A 308 -27.04 -8.50 3.52
N LEU A 309 -27.66 -7.91 2.50
CA LEU A 309 -27.05 -6.81 1.74
C LEU A 309 -26.74 -5.61 2.64
N GLU A 310 -27.66 -5.27 3.54
CA GLU A 310 -27.51 -4.09 4.39
C GLU A 310 -26.53 -4.30 5.54
N GLU A 311 -26.59 -5.45 6.22
CA GLU A 311 -25.85 -5.71 7.45
C GLU A 311 -24.65 -6.65 7.23
N GLY A 312 -24.89 -7.82 6.61
CA GLY A 312 -23.91 -8.90 6.51
C GLY A 312 -22.86 -8.71 5.42
N PHE A 313 -23.21 -8.08 4.30
CA PHE A 313 -22.34 -7.91 3.15
C PHE A 313 -21.15 -7.01 3.49
N THR A 314 -21.41 -5.80 3.99
CA THR A 314 -20.36 -4.86 4.40
C THR A 314 -19.43 -5.49 5.44
N GLU A 315 -19.98 -6.16 6.45
CA GLU A 315 -19.20 -6.83 7.49
C GLU A 315 -18.31 -7.95 6.92
N SER A 316 -18.81 -8.73 5.97
CA SER A 316 -18.06 -9.82 5.32
C SER A 316 -16.84 -9.32 4.54
N VAL A 317 -16.95 -8.15 3.90
CA VAL A 317 -15.86 -7.51 3.16
C VAL A 317 -14.83 -6.95 4.15
N GLN A 318 -15.28 -6.17 5.14
CA GLN A 318 -14.41 -5.54 6.14
C GLN A 318 -13.61 -6.57 6.94
N LYS A 319 -14.21 -7.69 7.33
CA LYS A 319 -13.54 -8.74 8.13
C LYS A 319 -12.71 -9.72 7.29
N ARG A 320 -12.70 -9.58 5.95
CA ARG A 320 -12.08 -10.57 5.06
C ARG A 320 -10.58 -10.71 5.28
N GLY A 321 -9.85 -9.62 5.50
CA GLY A 321 -8.42 -9.67 5.79
C GLY A 321 -8.12 -10.40 7.10
N GLY A 322 -8.90 -10.15 8.15
CA GLY A 322 -8.76 -10.82 9.45
C GLY A 322 -8.99 -12.33 9.37
N LEU A 323 -10.03 -12.76 8.65
CA LEU A 323 -10.28 -14.18 8.38
C LEU A 323 -9.13 -14.84 7.60
N LEU A 324 -8.52 -14.12 6.66
CA LEU A 324 -7.39 -14.61 5.90
C LEU A 324 -6.15 -14.80 6.79
N ILE A 325 -5.83 -13.82 7.65
CA ILE A 325 -4.72 -13.96 8.61
C ILE A 325 -4.95 -15.16 9.53
N GLN A 326 -6.16 -15.36 10.04
CA GLN A 326 -6.47 -16.50 10.91
C GLN A 326 -6.20 -17.86 10.23
N LYS A 327 -6.36 -17.94 8.89
CA LYS A 327 -6.14 -19.16 8.13
C LYS A 327 -4.71 -19.31 7.62
N TRP A 328 -4.07 -18.21 7.22
CA TRP A 328 -2.77 -18.21 6.53
C TRP A 328 -1.59 -17.87 7.44
N GLY A 329 -1.84 -17.23 8.58
CA GLY A 329 -0.82 -16.79 9.53
C GLY A 329 -0.01 -15.56 9.10
N ARG A 330 -0.29 -14.98 7.92
CA ARG A 330 0.37 -13.79 7.38
C ARG A 330 -0.57 -12.94 6.53
N SER A 331 -0.14 -11.72 6.21
CA SER A 331 -0.92 -10.77 5.42
C SER A 331 -1.23 -11.25 4.00
N SER A 332 -2.26 -10.66 3.39
CA SER A 332 -2.80 -11.04 2.09
C SER A 332 -2.00 -10.51 0.90
N ALA A 333 -0.66 -10.58 0.96
CA ALA A 333 0.26 -9.92 0.04
C ALA A 333 0.00 -10.24 -1.44
N ALA A 334 -0.24 -11.52 -1.77
CA ALA A 334 -0.47 -11.96 -3.14
C ALA A 334 -1.76 -11.35 -3.73
N SER A 335 -2.87 -11.35 -2.98
CA SER A 335 -4.12 -10.74 -3.44
C SER A 335 -4.02 -9.22 -3.52
N THR A 336 -3.26 -8.58 -2.63
CA THR A 336 -3.02 -7.13 -2.69
C THR A 336 -2.19 -6.78 -3.94
N ALA A 337 -1.16 -7.56 -4.26
CA ALA A 337 -0.38 -7.38 -5.49
C ALA A 337 -1.23 -7.52 -6.76
N VAL A 338 -2.15 -8.49 -6.80
CA VAL A 338 -3.14 -8.61 -7.89
C VAL A 338 -4.04 -7.36 -7.95
N SER A 339 -4.53 -6.88 -6.81
CA SER A 339 -5.37 -5.68 -6.80
C SER A 339 -4.64 -4.41 -7.27
N ILE A 340 -3.32 -4.30 -7.03
CA ILE A 340 -2.49 -3.21 -7.57
C ILE A 340 -2.37 -3.33 -9.09
N VAL A 341 -2.08 -4.53 -9.60
CA VAL A 341 -2.01 -4.79 -11.04
C VAL A 341 -3.33 -4.44 -11.71
N ASP A 342 -4.43 -4.93 -11.17
CA ASP A 342 -5.75 -4.67 -11.73
C ASP A 342 -6.06 -3.15 -11.70
N ALA A 343 -5.69 -2.44 -10.64
CA ALA A 343 -5.87 -0.98 -10.53
C ALA A 343 -5.12 -0.23 -11.64
N ILE A 344 -3.83 -0.54 -11.85
CA ILE A 344 -3.03 0.05 -12.94
C ILE A 344 -3.65 -0.27 -14.30
N LYS A 345 -3.99 -1.54 -14.54
CA LYS A 345 -4.64 -1.99 -15.78
C LYS A 345 -5.89 -1.21 -16.10
N SER A 346 -6.62 -0.80 -15.08
CA SER A 346 -7.87 -0.06 -15.24
C SER A 346 -7.65 1.40 -15.63
N LEU A 347 -6.44 1.93 -15.49
CA LEU A 347 -6.07 3.24 -16.01
C LEU A 347 -5.45 3.15 -17.40
N VAL A 348 -4.82 2.03 -17.75
CA VAL A 348 -4.12 1.84 -19.05
C VAL A 348 -4.90 0.98 -20.05
N THR A 349 -6.09 0.50 -19.68
CA THR A 349 -6.99 -0.25 -20.56
C THR A 349 -8.35 0.47 -20.59
N PRO A 350 -8.98 0.64 -21.76
CA PRO A 350 -10.32 1.19 -21.84
C PRO A 350 -11.31 0.41 -20.96
N THR A 351 -12.14 1.15 -20.24
CA THR A 351 -13.22 0.57 -19.44
C THR A 351 -14.22 -0.14 -20.35
N PRO A 352 -14.65 -1.38 -20.03
CA PRO A 352 -15.73 -2.04 -20.76
C PRO A 352 -17.00 -1.18 -20.77
N GLU A 353 -17.73 -1.17 -21.89
CA GLU A 353 -18.99 -0.41 -21.98
C GLU A 353 -20.00 -0.89 -20.92
N GLY A 354 -20.63 0.08 -20.24
CA GLY A 354 -21.63 -0.20 -19.20
C GLY A 354 -21.08 -0.68 -17.86
N ASP A 355 -19.81 -1.06 -17.80
CA ASP A 355 -19.08 -1.22 -16.54
C ASP A 355 -18.37 0.09 -16.20
N TRP A 356 -17.86 0.15 -14.99
CA TRP A 356 -17.02 1.26 -14.55
C TRP A 356 -15.86 0.72 -13.70
N ILE A 357 -14.83 1.53 -13.57
CA ILE A 357 -13.56 1.20 -12.91
C ILE A 357 -13.52 1.92 -11.55
N PHE A 358 -13.15 1.23 -10.48
CA PHE A 358 -13.24 1.83 -9.13
C PHE A 358 -11.95 1.82 -8.36
N PHE A 359 -10.87 2.29 -8.98
CA PHE A 359 -9.57 2.23 -8.34
C PHE A 359 -8.88 3.54 -8.36
N VAL A 360 -9.63 4.58 -8.07
CA VAL A 360 -9.00 5.81 -7.70
C VAL A 360 -9.83 6.44 -6.60
N LEU A 361 -9.21 6.45 -5.44
CA LEU A 361 -9.41 7.49 -4.46
C LEU A 361 -8.97 8.82 -5.09
N VAL A 362 -9.94 9.57 -5.64
CA VAL A 362 -9.68 10.79 -6.40
C VAL A 362 -9.74 12.00 -5.49
N TYR A 363 -9.03 13.05 -5.88
CA TYR A 363 -9.22 14.36 -5.27
C TYR A 363 -10.66 14.83 -5.50
N THR A 364 -11.39 15.12 -4.42
CA THR A 364 -12.86 15.30 -4.46
C THR A 364 -13.33 16.59 -5.15
N ASN A 365 -12.43 17.51 -5.50
CA ASN A 365 -12.82 18.79 -6.09
C ASN A 365 -13.59 18.60 -7.41
N GLY A 366 -14.78 19.20 -7.51
CA GLY A 366 -15.65 19.05 -8.67
C GLY A 366 -16.41 17.72 -8.77
N ASN A 367 -16.49 16.93 -7.69
CA ASN A 367 -17.31 15.72 -7.67
C ASN A 367 -18.81 16.05 -7.79
N PRO A 368 -19.60 15.25 -8.54
CA PRO A 368 -21.02 15.50 -8.75
C PRO A 368 -21.92 14.97 -7.62
N TYR A 369 -21.37 14.26 -6.63
CA TYR A 369 -22.15 13.52 -5.63
C TYR A 369 -22.44 14.33 -4.36
N GLY A 370 -21.87 15.55 -4.24
CA GLY A 370 -22.02 16.40 -3.07
C GLY A 370 -21.14 15.99 -1.89
N ILE A 371 -20.04 15.26 -2.15
CA ILE A 371 -19.02 14.92 -1.15
C ILE A 371 -18.13 16.16 -0.93
N ALA A 372 -17.63 16.33 0.30
CA ALA A 372 -16.76 17.41 0.70
C ALA A 372 -15.50 17.45 -0.18
N GLU A 373 -15.14 18.67 -0.59
CA GLU A 373 -13.96 18.94 -1.40
C GLU A 373 -12.67 18.83 -0.57
N ASP A 374 -11.54 18.80 -1.28
CA ASP A 374 -10.21 18.76 -0.71
C ASP A 374 -9.95 17.53 0.18
N LEU A 375 -10.43 16.39 -0.31
CA LEU A 375 -10.24 15.06 0.28
C LEU A 375 -9.82 14.07 -0.80
N VAL A 376 -9.35 12.91 -0.34
CA VAL A 376 -9.11 11.74 -1.16
C VAL A 376 -10.16 10.70 -0.77
N PHE A 377 -11.18 10.51 -1.62
CA PHE A 377 -12.39 9.73 -1.31
C PHE A 377 -12.73 8.75 -2.44
N SER A 378 -13.02 7.48 -2.11
CA SER A 378 -13.16 6.42 -3.10
C SER A 378 -14.49 6.59 -3.81
N MET A 379 -14.48 6.61 -5.14
CA MET A 379 -15.64 6.94 -5.98
C MET A 379 -15.61 6.15 -7.29
N PRO A 380 -16.77 5.99 -7.96
CA PRO A 380 -16.83 5.34 -9.25
C PRO A 380 -16.26 6.21 -10.35
N CYS A 381 -15.34 5.62 -11.10
CA CYS A 381 -14.60 6.26 -12.19
C CYS A 381 -14.71 5.42 -13.47
N ARG A 382 -14.28 5.98 -14.60
CA ARG A 382 -14.03 5.22 -15.83
C ARG A 382 -12.88 5.85 -16.58
N SER A 383 -12.10 5.03 -17.26
CA SER A 383 -10.93 5.43 -18.04
C SER A 383 -11.08 5.05 -19.51
N LYS A 384 -10.47 5.85 -20.37
CA LYS A 384 -10.26 5.52 -21.80
C LYS A 384 -9.02 4.66 -22.02
N GLY A 385 -8.27 4.32 -20.97
CA GLY A 385 -7.02 3.57 -21.05
C GLY A 385 -5.79 4.43 -21.33
N ASP A 386 -5.88 5.75 -21.15
CA ASP A 386 -4.83 6.74 -21.39
C ASP A 386 -4.08 7.18 -20.11
N GLY A 387 -4.33 6.49 -18.99
CA GLY A 387 -3.81 6.82 -17.68
C GLY A 387 -4.64 7.86 -16.91
N ASP A 388 -5.71 8.41 -17.51
CA ASP A 388 -6.62 9.35 -16.87
C ASP A 388 -7.98 8.70 -16.60
N TYR A 389 -8.87 9.40 -15.90
CA TYR A 389 -10.22 8.93 -15.62
C TYR A 389 -11.23 10.08 -15.53
N GLU A 390 -12.50 9.72 -15.55
CA GLU A 390 -13.62 10.61 -15.24
C GLU A 390 -14.58 9.95 -14.25
N LEU A 391 -15.25 10.77 -13.43
CA LEU A 391 -16.25 10.31 -12.48
C LEU A 391 -17.54 9.88 -13.20
N VAL A 392 -18.13 8.79 -12.72
CA VAL A 392 -19.40 8.25 -13.26
C VAL A 392 -20.59 9.06 -12.75
N LYS A 393 -21.33 9.73 -13.64
CA LYS A 393 -22.47 10.57 -13.22
C LYS A 393 -23.74 9.79 -12.91
N ASP A 394 -23.92 8.62 -13.53
CA ASP A 394 -25.17 7.86 -13.53
C ASP A 394 -25.21 6.85 -12.37
N VAL A 395 -25.11 7.36 -11.13
CA VAL A 395 -25.09 6.57 -9.90
C VAL A 395 -26.29 6.93 -9.03
N GLU A 396 -27.03 5.91 -8.59
CA GLU A 396 -28.14 6.09 -7.65
C GLU A 396 -27.63 6.17 -6.21
N ILE A 397 -28.11 7.17 -5.46
CA ILE A 397 -27.75 7.36 -4.05
C ILE A 397 -29.03 7.49 -3.23
N ASP A 398 -29.41 6.40 -2.56
CA ASP A 398 -30.51 6.37 -1.59
C ASP A 398 -30.08 6.83 -0.19
N ASP A 399 -31.02 6.90 0.76
CA ASP A 399 -30.76 7.34 2.13
C ASP A 399 -29.79 6.42 2.89
N TYR A 400 -29.82 5.12 2.58
CA TYR A 400 -28.93 4.13 3.19
C TYR A 400 -27.48 4.39 2.76
N LEU A 401 -27.24 4.53 1.46
CA LEU A 401 -25.93 4.79 0.88
C LEU A 401 -25.42 6.16 1.32
N ARG A 402 -26.27 7.20 1.25
CA ARG A 402 -25.93 8.57 1.66
C ARG A 402 -25.46 8.64 3.12
N LYS A 403 -26.18 7.99 4.04
CA LYS A 403 -25.82 7.98 5.47
C LYS A 403 -24.47 7.34 5.73
N ARG A 404 -24.12 6.28 4.98
CA ARG A 404 -22.84 5.57 5.13
C ARG A 404 -21.68 6.34 4.49
N ILE A 405 -21.90 6.92 3.31
CA ILE A 405 -20.94 7.82 2.66
C ILE A 405 -20.59 8.97 3.61
N ALA A 406 -21.60 9.64 4.20
CA ALA A 406 -21.38 10.73 5.15
C ALA A 406 -20.59 10.29 6.41
N LYS A 407 -20.78 9.05 6.88
CA LYS A 407 -20.00 8.53 8.01
C LYS A 407 -18.53 8.36 7.66
N SER A 408 -18.22 7.87 6.46
CA SER A 408 -16.85 7.71 5.99
C SER A 408 -16.19 9.04 5.67
N GLU A 409 -16.97 9.99 5.13
CA GLU A 409 -16.55 11.37 4.91
C GLU A 409 -16.17 12.08 6.22
N ALA A 410 -17.00 11.94 7.26
CA ALA A 410 -16.70 12.51 8.57
C ALA A 410 -15.38 11.99 9.16
N GLU A 411 -15.08 10.70 8.96
CA GLU A 411 -13.79 10.13 9.35
C GLU A 411 -12.63 10.76 8.57
N LEU A 412 -12.74 10.88 7.24
CA LEU A 412 -11.69 11.48 6.42
C LEU A 412 -11.45 12.97 6.74
N LEU A 413 -12.51 13.72 7.06
CA LEU A 413 -12.39 15.09 7.53
C LEU A 413 -11.64 15.17 8.87
N ALA A 414 -11.92 14.26 9.79
CA ALA A 414 -11.21 14.17 11.07
C ALA A 414 -9.74 13.78 10.89
N GLU A 415 -9.43 12.82 10.01
CA GLU A 415 -8.06 12.47 9.66
C GLU A 415 -7.31 13.66 9.05
N LYS A 416 -7.94 14.38 8.10
CA LYS A 416 -7.37 15.58 7.48
C LYS A 416 -7.02 16.64 8.52
N GLN A 417 -7.89 16.90 9.49
CA GLN A 417 -7.61 17.85 10.58
C GLN A 417 -6.45 17.38 11.46
N CYS A 418 -6.35 16.06 11.70
CA CYS A 418 -5.27 15.47 12.49
C CYS A 418 -3.89 15.57 11.80
N VAL A 419 -3.86 15.69 10.47
CA VAL A 419 -2.63 15.86 9.68
C VAL A 419 -2.48 17.26 9.08
N ALA A 420 -3.16 18.27 9.64
CA ALA A 420 -3.14 19.65 9.12
C ALA A 420 -1.71 20.22 9.05
N HIS A 421 -0.83 19.84 9.98
CA HIS A 421 0.57 20.26 10.01
C HIS A 421 1.41 19.72 8.85
N LEU A 422 0.97 18.64 8.19
CA LEU A 422 1.66 18.02 7.05
C LEU A 422 1.07 18.44 5.69
N THR A 423 -0.11 19.06 5.70
CA THR A 423 -0.85 19.45 4.48
C THR A 423 -0.87 20.97 4.24
N GLY A 424 -0.22 21.75 5.11
CA GLY A 424 -0.26 23.21 5.08
C GLY A 424 -1.53 23.83 5.68
N GLY A 425 -2.33 23.04 6.39
CA GLY A 425 -3.58 23.46 7.05
C GLY A 425 -3.41 24.10 8.44
N GLY A 426 -2.18 24.24 8.94
CA GLY A 426 -1.87 24.86 10.23
C GLY A 426 -1.66 23.85 11.37
N ILE A 427 -2.12 24.19 12.57
CA ILE A 427 -1.95 23.33 13.77
C ILE A 427 -2.89 22.13 13.67
N ALA A 428 -2.36 20.93 13.88
CA ALA A 428 -3.13 19.69 13.90
C ALA A 428 -4.12 19.62 15.07
N PHE A 429 -5.32 19.13 14.78
CA PHE A 429 -6.32 18.77 15.77
C PHE A 429 -6.80 17.35 15.50
N CYS A 430 -6.50 16.42 16.42
CA CYS A 430 -6.80 15.01 16.27
C CYS A 430 -7.96 14.59 17.17
N ASP A 431 -9.15 14.47 16.59
CA ASP A 431 -10.30 13.79 17.21
C ASP A 431 -10.81 12.68 16.28
N LEU A 432 -10.21 11.50 16.40
CA LEU A 432 -10.52 10.34 15.56
C LEU A 432 -11.57 9.41 16.20
N GLY A 433 -12.16 9.83 17.33
CA GLY A 433 -13.02 8.99 18.15
C GLY A 433 -12.30 7.79 18.80
N PRO A 434 -12.99 7.01 19.65
CA PRO A 434 -12.39 5.90 20.40
C PRO A 434 -12.34 4.58 19.62
N VAL A 435 -12.96 4.52 18.43
CA VAL A 435 -13.13 3.27 17.68
C VAL A 435 -11.99 3.10 16.68
N ASP A 436 -11.28 1.98 16.81
CA ASP A 436 -10.28 1.57 15.83
C ASP A 436 -10.97 1.18 14.51
N THR A 437 -10.59 1.83 13.41
CA THR A 437 -11.17 1.58 12.09
C THR A 437 -10.18 1.00 11.09
N MET A 438 -8.96 0.67 11.51
CA MET A 438 -8.05 -0.07 10.66
C MET A 438 -8.69 -1.40 10.24
N LEU A 439 -8.61 -1.73 8.95
CA LEU A 439 -9.22 -2.96 8.46
C LEU A 439 -8.49 -4.18 9.04
N PRO A 440 -9.24 -5.18 9.56
CA PRO A 440 -8.65 -6.41 10.06
C PRO A 440 -7.77 -7.08 9.01
N GLY A 441 -6.52 -7.41 9.38
CA GLY A 441 -5.60 -8.17 8.55
C GLY A 441 -4.67 -7.35 7.67
N GLU A 442 -4.69 -6.04 7.81
CA GLU A 442 -3.68 -5.14 7.25
C GLU A 442 -2.51 -4.95 8.20
N VAL A 443 -1.35 -4.62 7.64
CA VAL A 443 -0.09 -4.45 8.40
C VAL A 443 0.39 -3.03 8.28
#